data_AF-A0A7C4T7U1-F1
#
_entry.id   AF-A0A7C4T7U1-F1
#
_cell.length_a   1.000
_cell.length_b   1.000
_cell.length_c   1.000
_cell.angle_alpha   90.00
_cell.angle_beta   90.00
_cell.angle_gamma   90.00
#
_symmetry.space_group_name_H-M   'P 1'
#
loop_
_entity.id
_entity.type
_entity.pdbx_description
1 polymer ?
#
loop_
_entity_poly.entity_id
_entity_poly.type
_entity_poly.pdbx_seq_one_letter_code
_entity_poly.pdbx_strand_id
1 'polypeptide(L)'
;MEREKIKRVYTDGSPPVRAITDQIQATAKALKEEVKRYVEGERAKLKAMEEAIQSMSDRLNKIRNENVKLYNTSLRSKSLERQLKVAEDSFVTFMKRWDEARIDRSSAASNLFTVSVISEAKANLRPVFPDKRVVLPVGLVLSIILGITVGFLLEFFDHTFKRPEDTERYAGLQTIFSIPKF
;
A
#
# COMPACT_ATOMS: atom_id res chain seq x y z
N MET A 1 -27.86 -5.17 63.47
CA MET A 1 -28.82 -4.39 64.28
C MET A 1 -30.00 -5.23 64.81
N GLU A 2 -30.56 -6.20 64.07
CA GLU A 2 -31.68 -7.03 64.58
C GLU A 2 -31.28 -8.08 65.63
N ARG A 3 -30.15 -8.79 65.44
CA ARG A 3 -29.64 -9.78 66.42
C ARG A 3 -29.39 -9.17 67.81
N GLU A 4 -28.90 -7.93 67.86
CA GLU A 4 -28.65 -7.20 69.11
C GLU A 4 -29.94 -6.74 69.81
N LYS A 5 -31.00 -6.43 69.05
CA LYS A 5 -32.31 -6.08 69.61
C LYS A 5 -32.99 -7.29 70.26
N ILE A 6 -32.83 -8.49 69.70
CA ILE A 6 -33.51 -9.71 70.16
C ILE A 6 -32.76 -10.34 71.35
N LYS A 7 -31.43 -10.21 71.41
CA LYS A 7 -30.62 -10.60 72.59
C LYS A 7 -30.89 -9.77 73.86
N ARG A 8 -31.50 -8.58 73.74
CA ARG A 8 -31.93 -7.78 74.92
C ARG A 8 -33.19 -8.34 75.60
N VAL A 9 -33.97 -9.17 74.91
CA VAL A 9 -35.27 -9.69 75.37
C VAL A 9 -35.25 -11.21 75.53
N TYR A 10 -34.37 -11.92 74.83
CA TYR A 10 -34.30 -13.38 74.84
C TYR A 10 -32.89 -13.92 75.11
N THR A 11 -32.81 -15.02 75.87
CA THR A 11 -31.57 -15.76 76.14
C THR A 11 -30.98 -16.35 74.85
N ASP A 12 -29.65 -16.53 74.80
CA ASP A 12 -28.91 -16.97 73.61
C ASP A 12 -29.41 -18.28 72.96
N GLY A 13 -30.10 -19.13 73.73
CA GLY A 13 -30.71 -20.37 73.25
C GLY A 13 -32.16 -20.27 72.76
N SER A 14 -32.78 -19.09 72.73
CA SER A 14 -34.18 -18.97 72.30
C SER A 14 -34.38 -19.25 70.79
N PRO A 15 -35.51 -19.83 70.37
CA PRO A 15 -35.79 -20.14 68.95
C PRO A 15 -35.58 -18.97 67.98
N PRO A 16 -35.97 -17.71 68.30
CA PRO A 16 -35.78 -16.57 67.41
C PRO A 16 -34.30 -16.16 67.22
N VAL A 17 -33.48 -16.25 68.26
CA VAL A 17 -32.04 -15.90 68.20
C VAL A 17 -31.26 -16.95 67.40
N ARG A 18 -31.63 -18.24 67.51
CA ARG A 18 -31.04 -19.32 66.71
C ARG A 18 -31.35 -19.16 65.23
N ALA A 19 -32.60 -18.92 64.87
CA ALA A 19 -33.00 -18.74 63.47
C ALA A 19 -32.21 -17.62 62.77
N ILE A 20 -32.02 -16.47 63.42
CA ILE A 20 -31.22 -15.36 62.87
C ILE A 20 -29.74 -15.69 62.83
N THR A 21 -29.22 -16.43 63.81
CA THR A 21 -27.81 -16.85 63.82
C THR A 21 -27.53 -17.84 62.69
N ASP A 22 -28.43 -18.80 62.47
CA ASP A 22 -28.37 -19.76 61.37
C ASP A 22 -28.47 -19.05 60.02
N GLN A 23 -29.35 -18.05 59.90
CA GLN A 23 -29.50 -17.24 58.69
C GLN A 23 -28.24 -16.41 58.41
N ILE A 24 -27.63 -15.78 59.42
CA ILE A 24 -26.35 -15.06 59.28
C ILE A 24 -25.25 -16.04 58.84
N GLN A 25 -25.17 -17.22 59.44
CA GLN A 25 -24.13 -18.20 59.14
C GLN A 25 -24.29 -18.79 57.73
N ALA A 26 -25.53 -19.07 57.31
CA ALA A 26 -25.85 -19.49 55.95
C ALA A 26 -25.50 -18.40 54.93
N THR A 27 -25.86 -17.14 55.20
CA THR A 27 -25.55 -16.01 54.31
C THR A 27 -24.05 -15.77 54.22
N ALA A 28 -23.33 -15.84 55.34
CA ALA A 28 -21.86 -15.71 55.35
C ALA A 28 -21.18 -16.84 54.58
N LYS A 29 -21.69 -18.07 54.68
CA LYS A 29 -21.18 -19.22 53.90
C LYS A 29 -21.44 -19.03 52.39
N ALA A 30 -22.65 -18.63 52.02
CA ALA A 30 -23.01 -18.34 50.63
C ALA A 30 -22.16 -17.21 50.03
N LEU A 31 -21.94 -16.12 50.79
CA LEU A 31 -21.06 -15.03 50.37
C LEU A 31 -19.62 -15.50 50.18
N LYS A 32 -19.08 -16.33 51.09
CA LYS A 32 -17.73 -16.89 50.98
C LYS A 32 -17.59 -17.77 49.73
N GLU A 33 -18.60 -18.59 49.43
CA GLU A 33 -18.63 -19.40 48.21
C GLU A 33 -18.72 -18.53 46.95
N GLU A 34 -19.51 -17.46 46.98
CA GLU A 34 -19.63 -16.53 45.85
C GLU A 34 -18.33 -15.78 45.56
N VAL A 35 -17.68 -15.24 46.61
CA VAL A 35 -16.36 -14.60 46.48
C VAL A 35 -15.34 -15.59 45.96
N LYS A 36 -15.36 -16.85 46.43
CA LYS A 36 -14.45 -17.89 45.94
C LYS A 36 -14.69 -18.17 44.45
N ARG A 37 -15.94 -18.35 44.02
CA ARG A 37 -16.30 -18.53 42.60
C ARG A 37 -15.86 -17.35 41.74
N TYR A 38 -16.05 -16.13 42.22
CA TYR A 38 -15.63 -14.92 41.52
C TYR A 38 -14.11 -14.86 41.34
N VAL A 39 -13.35 -15.11 42.41
CA VAL A 39 -11.87 -15.14 42.35
C VAL A 39 -11.36 -16.25 41.45
N GLU A 40 -11.98 -17.44 41.48
CA GLU A 40 -11.61 -18.55 40.59
C GLU A 40 -11.90 -18.21 39.12
N GLY A 41 -13.06 -17.60 38.83
CA GLY A 41 -13.40 -17.13 37.49
C GLY A 41 -12.42 -16.07 36.98
N GLU A 42 -12.03 -15.13 37.83
CA GLU A 42 -11.08 -14.08 37.45
C GLU A 42 -9.66 -14.62 37.25
N ARG A 43 -9.23 -15.59 38.06
CA ARG A 43 -7.96 -16.32 37.86
C ARG A 43 -7.97 -17.10 36.55
N ALA A 44 -9.08 -17.73 36.20
CA ALA A 44 -9.21 -18.45 34.94
C ALA A 44 -9.10 -17.50 33.73
N LYS A 45 -9.72 -16.32 33.80
CA LYS A 45 -9.59 -15.28 32.77
C LYS A 45 -8.15 -14.76 32.64
N LEU A 46 -7.49 -14.46 33.76
CA LEU A 46 -6.10 -13.99 33.76
C LEU A 46 -5.18 -15.03 33.09
N LYS A 47 -5.33 -16.30 33.47
CA LYS A 47 -4.57 -17.39 32.85
C LYS A 47 -4.82 -17.50 31.34
N ALA A 48 -6.08 -17.41 30.91
CA ALA A 48 -6.43 -17.44 29.49
C ALA A 48 -5.84 -16.24 28.72
N MET A 49 -5.80 -15.05 29.34
CA MET A 49 -5.17 -13.86 28.75
C MET A 49 -3.64 -14.01 28.67
N GLU A 50 -2.99 -14.55 29.69
CA GLU A 50 -1.55 -14.83 29.68
C GLU A 50 -1.18 -15.82 28.56
N GLU A 51 -1.95 -16.91 28.42
CA GLU A 51 -1.78 -17.88 27.33
C GLU A 51 -2.00 -17.24 25.95
N ALA A 52 -2.99 -16.35 25.82
CA ALA A 52 -3.24 -15.60 24.59
C ALA A 52 -2.07 -14.66 24.25
N ILE A 53 -1.54 -13.93 25.24
CA ILE A 53 -0.37 -13.04 25.08
C ILE A 53 0.85 -13.87 24.64
N GLN A 54 1.10 -15.00 25.28
CA GLN A 54 2.22 -15.88 24.91
C GLN A 54 2.07 -16.40 23.48
N SER A 55 0.87 -16.87 23.10
CA SER A 55 0.59 -17.33 21.74
C SER A 55 0.79 -16.22 20.70
N MET A 56 0.35 -14.99 21.01
CA MET A 56 0.55 -13.82 20.14
C MET A 56 2.04 -13.46 20.00
N SER A 57 2.80 -13.51 21.10
CA SER A 57 4.24 -13.29 21.09
C SER A 57 4.97 -14.30 20.21
N ASP A 58 4.61 -15.58 20.32
CA ASP A 58 5.18 -16.65 19.49
C ASP A 58 4.84 -16.46 18.00
N ARG A 59 3.60 -16.05 17.68
CA ARG A 59 3.18 -15.73 16.31
C ARG A 59 3.96 -14.53 15.76
N LEU A 60 4.14 -13.48 16.54
CA LEU A 60 4.93 -12.31 16.16
C LEU A 60 6.38 -12.69 15.85
N ASN A 61 7.00 -13.52 16.68
CA ASN A 61 8.36 -14.00 16.47
C ASN A 61 8.47 -14.85 15.19
N LYS A 62 7.48 -15.71 14.90
CA LYS A 62 7.43 -16.47 13.64
C LYS A 62 7.33 -15.56 12.42
N ILE A 63 6.40 -14.61 12.44
CA ILE A 63 6.20 -13.65 11.34
C ILE A 63 7.47 -12.81 11.13
N ARG A 64 8.13 -12.38 12.21
CA ARG A 64 9.39 -11.63 12.12
C ARG A 64 10.48 -12.43 11.42
N ASN A 65 10.64 -13.70 11.81
CA ASN A 65 11.63 -14.60 11.19
C ASN A 65 11.31 -14.90 9.73
N GLU A 66 10.03 -15.05 9.39
CA GLU A 66 9.58 -15.26 8.01
C GLU A 66 9.82 -14.01 7.14
N ASN A 67 9.54 -12.82 7.65
CA ASN A 67 9.85 -11.56 6.95
C ASN A 67 11.34 -11.41 6.66
N VAL A 68 12.22 -11.75 7.60
CA VAL A 68 13.68 -11.74 7.38
C VAL A 68 14.06 -12.72 6.26
N LYS A 69 13.48 -13.93 6.25
CA LYS A 69 13.71 -14.91 5.16
C LYS A 69 13.21 -14.39 3.81
N LEU A 70 11.99 -13.85 3.77
CA LEU A 70 11.41 -13.28 2.55
C LEU A 70 12.26 -12.14 1.99
N TYR A 71 12.74 -11.25 2.86
CA TYR A 71 13.63 -10.17 2.49
C TYR A 71 14.93 -10.69 1.86
N ASN A 72 15.59 -11.66 2.51
CA ASN A 72 16.81 -12.27 1.98
C ASN A 72 16.58 -12.99 0.63
N THR A 73 15.46 -13.72 0.49
CA THR A 73 15.09 -14.35 -0.78
C THR A 73 14.83 -13.31 -1.87
N SER A 74 14.17 -12.19 -1.55
CA SER A 74 13.94 -11.10 -2.50
C SER A 74 15.25 -10.48 -2.98
N LEU A 75 16.20 -10.23 -2.06
CA LEU A 75 17.54 -9.76 -2.42
C LEU A 75 18.28 -10.76 -3.32
N ARG A 76 18.20 -12.06 -3.01
CA ARG A 76 18.82 -13.10 -3.84
C ARG A 76 18.20 -13.15 -5.22
N SER A 77 16.86 -13.05 -5.32
CA SER A 77 16.14 -13.02 -6.59
C SER A 77 16.57 -11.83 -7.45
N LYS A 78 16.59 -10.62 -6.90
CA LYS A 78 17.09 -9.42 -7.60
C LYS A 78 18.53 -9.56 -8.07
N SER A 79 19.38 -10.20 -7.26
CA SER A 79 20.77 -10.46 -7.64
C SER A 79 20.88 -11.45 -8.81
N LEU A 80 20.05 -12.50 -8.83
CA LEU A 80 19.99 -13.47 -9.92
C LEU A 80 19.43 -12.84 -11.20
N GLU A 81 18.38 -12.03 -11.09
CA GLU A 81 17.79 -11.29 -12.21
C GLU A 81 18.81 -10.34 -12.86
N ARG A 82 19.60 -9.63 -12.04
CA ARG A 82 20.71 -8.80 -12.54
C ARG A 82 21.77 -9.64 -13.25
N GLN A 83 22.13 -10.80 -12.71
CA GLN A 83 23.10 -11.71 -13.36
C GLN A 83 22.57 -12.24 -14.69
N LEU A 84 21.30 -12.63 -14.75
CA LEU A 84 20.63 -13.06 -15.98
C LEU A 84 20.68 -11.95 -17.03
N LYS A 85 20.30 -10.72 -16.66
CA LYS A 85 20.33 -9.57 -17.57
C LYS A 85 21.72 -9.29 -18.13
N VAL A 86 22.77 -9.39 -17.31
CA VAL A 86 24.17 -9.22 -17.76
C VAL A 86 24.55 -10.34 -18.73
N ALA A 87 24.15 -11.59 -18.46
CA ALA A 87 24.42 -12.71 -19.34
C ALA A 87 23.70 -12.57 -20.69
N GLU A 88 22.43 -12.15 -20.69
CA GLU A 88 21.65 -11.87 -21.90
C GLU A 88 22.30 -10.76 -22.73
N ASP A 89 22.66 -9.63 -22.11
CA ASP A 89 23.29 -8.50 -22.81
C ASP A 89 24.66 -8.86 -23.40
N SER A 90 25.42 -9.68 -22.66
CA SER A 90 26.69 -10.25 -23.15
C SER A 90 26.48 -11.17 -24.35
N PHE A 91 25.45 -12.01 -24.30
CA PHE A 91 25.09 -12.91 -25.41
C PHE A 91 24.66 -12.13 -26.65
N VAL A 92 23.79 -11.13 -26.50
CA VAL A 92 23.36 -10.26 -27.60
C VAL A 92 24.55 -9.53 -28.22
N THR A 93 25.43 -8.98 -27.39
CA THR A 93 26.66 -8.30 -27.86
C THR A 93 27.58 -9.26 -28.61
N PHE A 94 27.77 -10.48 -28.08
CA PHE A 94 28.57 -11.51 -28.74
C PHE A 94 28.00 -11.87 -30.11
N MET A 95 26.68 -12.11 -30.21
CA MET A 95 26.02 -12.43 -31.47
C MET A 95 26.14 -11.31 -32.49
N LYS A 96 25.96 -10.05 -32.06
CA LYS A 96 26.14 -8.88 -32.93
C LYS A 96 27.56 -8.81 -33.50
N ARG A 97 28.59 -8.95 -32.65
CA ARG A 97 29.99 -8.95 -33.09
C ARG A 97 30.33 -10.13 -34.00
N TRP A 98 29.70 -11.27 -33.77
CA TRP A 98 29.86 -12.44 -34.63
C TRP A 98 29.28 -12.21 -36.02
N ASP A 99 28.10 -11.60 -36.12
CA ASP A 99 27.49 -11.21 -37.40
C ASP A 99 28.31 -10.13 -38.13
N GLU A 100 28.78 -9.11 -37.42
CA GLU A 100 29.69 -8.08 -37.97
C GLU A 100 30.96 -8.73 -38.56
N ALA A 101 31.63 -9.60 -37.81
CA ALA A 101 32.81 -10.32 -38.29
C ALA A 101 32.52 -11.24 -39.49
N ARG A 102 31.32 -11.82 -39.56
CA ARG A 102 30.89 -12.64 -40.71
C ARG A 102 30.68 -11.79 -41.96
N ILE A 103 30.06 -10.61 -41.81
CA ILE A 103 29.85 -9.65 -42.91
C ILE A 103 31.18 -9.10 -43.40
N ASP A 104 32.10 -8.71 -42.51
CA ASP A 104 33.41 -8.18 -42.89
C ASP A 104 34.21 -9.18 -43.76
N ARG A 105 34.16 -10.48 -43.41
CA ARG A 105 34.77 -11.53 -44.23
C ARG A 105 34.11 -11.66 -45.61
N SER A 106 32.79 -11.49 -45.70
CA SER A 106 32.08 -11.47 -46.98
C SER A 106 32.39 -10.20 -47.79
N SER A 107 32.56 -9.05 -47.13
CA SER A 107 32.83 -7.76 -47.78
C SER A 107 34.26 -7.66 -48.33
N ALA A 108 35.23 -8.31 -47.67
CA ALA A 108 36.59 -8.41 -48.20
C ALA A 108 36.63 -9.10 -49.58
N ALA A 109 35.70 -10.02 -49.86
CA ALA A 109 35.55 -10.63 -51.18
C ALA A 109 34.94 -9.66 -52.22
N SER A 110 34.12 -8.68 -51.81
CA SER A 110 33.51 -7.69 -52.71
C SER A 110 34.39 -6.47 -53.05
N ASN A 111 35.54 -6.28 -52.38
CA ASN A 111 36.49 -5.21 -52.71
C ASN A 111 37.24 -5.43 -54.05
N LEU A 112 36.91 -6.50 -54.80
CA LEU A 112 37.42 -6.74 -56.16
C LEU A 112 36.62 -6.01 -57.26
N PHE A 113 35.56 -5.26 -56.94
CA PHE A 113 34.80 -4.51 -57.93
C PHE A 113 35.33 -3.08 -58.09
N THR A 114 36.06 -2.85 -59.19
CA THR A 114 36.45 -1.52 -59.67
C THR A 114 35.21 -0.70 -60.00
N VAL A 115 34.95 0.36 -59.24
CA VAL A 115 33.84 1.29 -59.51
C VAL A 115 34.32 2.39 -60.47
N SER A 116 33.72 2.46 -61.66
CA SER A 116 33.92 3.55 -62.62
C SER A 116 32.73 4.50 -62.57
N VAL A 117 32.99 5.81 -62.51
CA VAL A 117 31.94 6.85 -62.42
C VAL A 117 31.38 7.09 -63.83
N ILE A 118 30.16 6.59 -64.07
CA ILE A 118 29.52 6.59 -65.41
C ILE A 118 28.75 7.90 -65.69
N SER A 119 28.45 8.74 -64.69
CA SER A 119 27.70 9.98 -64.92
C SER A 119 27.94 11.07 -63.87
N GLU A 120 27.97 12.32 -64.33
CA GLU A 120 28.07 13.54 -63.52
C GLU A 120 26.78 13.82 -62.71
N ALA A 121 26.93 14.34 -61.49
CA ALA A 121 25.83 14.52 -60.55
C ALA A 121 24.89 15.67 -60.96
N LYS A 122 23.60 15.37 -61.18
CA LYS A 122 22.55 16.39 -61.40
C LYS A 122 22.02 16.92 -60.07
N ALA A 123 22.15 18.23 -59.86
CA ALA A 123 21.53 18.92 -58.73
C ALA A 123 20.02 19.06 -58.96
N ASN A 124 19.23 18.68 -57.94
CA ASN A 124 17.77 18.80 -57.99
C ASN A 124 17.36 20.24 -57.68
N LEU A 125 16.73 20.94 -58.63
CA LEU A 125 16.27 22.33 -58.47
C LEU A 125 15.07 22.48 -57.52
N ARG A 126 14.44 21.37 -57.14
CA ARG A 126 13.29 21.34 -56.22
C ARG A 126 13.72 20.71 -54.88
N PRO A 127 13.32 21.30 -53.74
CA PRO A 127 13.57 20.70 -52.45
C PRO A 127 12.88 19.34 -52.38
N VAL A 128 13.67 18.28 -52.18
CA VAL A 128 13.19 16.90 -52.06
C VAL A 128 12.55 16.68 -50.68
N PHE A 129 12.92 17.47 -49.69
CA PHE A 129 12.41 17.42 -48.33
C PHE A 129 12.53 18.80 -47.64
N PRO A 130 11.60 19.20 -46.75
CA PRO A 130 10.36 18.52 -46.39
C PRO A 130 9.20 18.84 -47.35
N ASP A 131 8.32 17.86 -47.59
CA ASP A 131 7.11 18.07 -48.38
C ASP A 131 6.11 18.94 -47.60
N LYS A 132 5.94 20.17 -48.07
CA LYS A 132 5.03 21.16 -47.47
C LYS A 132 3.59 20.66 -47.39
N ARG A 133 3.18 19.74 -48.28
CA ARG A 133 1.83 19.14 -48.27
C ARG A 133 1.59 18.25 -47.05
N VAL A 134 2.65 17.66 -46.51
CA VAL A 134 2.60 16.81 -45.30
C VAL A 134 2.81 17.64 -44.04
N VAL A 135 3.78 18.55 -44.05
CA VAL A 135 4.15 19.30 -42.84
C VAL A 135 3.07 20.29 -42.39
N LEU A 136 2.39 20.95 -43.32
CA LEU A 136 1.36 21.95 -42.99
C LEU A 136 0.16 21.38 -42.21
N PRO A 137 -0.53 20.31 -42.66
CA PRO A 137 -1.65 19.75 -41.92
C PRO A 137 -1.23 19.15 -40.57
N VAL A 138 -0.05 18.53 -40.50
CA VAL A 138 0.48 17.99 -39.23
C VAL A 138 0.73 19.11 -38.22
N GLY A 139 1.33 20.22 -38.64
CA GLY A 139 1.55 21.38 -37.78
C GLY A 139 0.24 21.99 -37.26
N LEU A 140 -0.78 22.06 -38.11
CA LEU A 140 -2.10 22.57 -37.73
C LEU A 140 -2.76 21.70 -36.65
N VAL A 141 -2.81 20.38 -36.86
CA VAL A 141 -3.36 19.44 -35.87
C VAL A 141 -2.59 19.51 -34.55
N LEU A 142 -1.25 19.54 -34.62
CA LEU A 142 -0.41 19.61 -33.43
C LEU A 142 -0.64 20.90 -32.64
N SER A 143 -0.84 22.04 -33.32
CA SER A 143 -1.12 23.32 -32.67
C SER A 143 -2.45 23.33 -31.93
N ILE A 144 -3.49 22.67 -32.46
CA ILE A 144 -4.80 22.55 -31.82
C ILE A 144 -4.68 21.70 -30.55
N ILE A 145 -4.02 20.54 -30.65
CA ILE A 145 -3.80 19.66 -29.50
C ILE A 145 -3.05 20.42 -28.40
N LEU A 146 -1.94 21.07 -28.75
CA LEU A 146 -1.16 21.87 -27.79
C LEU A 146 -1.98 23.00 -27.18
N GLY A 147 -2.79 23.73 -27.96
CA GLY A 147 -3.65 24.80 -27.45
C GLY A 147 -4.65 24.29 -26.41
N ILE A 148 -5.31 23.16 -26.70
CA ILE A 148 -6.23 22.51 -25.76
C ILE A 148 -5.48 22.04 -24.51
N THR A 149 -4.35 21.37 -24.67
CA THR A 149 -3.53 20.89 -23.54
C THR A 149 -3.11 22.03 -22.63
N VAL A 150 -2.63 23.15 -23.19
CA VAL A 150 -2.25 24.32 -22.40
C VAL A 150 -3.46 24.91 -21.66
N GLY A 151 -4.63 24.99 -22.29
CA GLY A 151 -5.87 25.41 -21.63
C GLY A 151 -6.22 24.55 -20.42
N PHE A 152 -6.15 23.22 -20.56
CA PHE A 152 -6.35 22.30 -19.43
C PHE A 152 -5.28 22.42 -18.36
N LEU A 153 -4.02 22.66 -18.74
CA LEU A 153 -2.94 22.83 -17.79
C LEU A 153 -3.13 24.08 -16.94
N LEU A 154 -3.55 25.19 -17.56
CA LEU A 154 -3.87 26.42 -16.84
C LEU A 154 -5.02 26.21 -15.87
N GLU A 155 -6.07 25.47 -16.27
CA GLU A 155 -7.18 25.12 -15.38
C GLU A 155 -6.75 24.19 -14.24
N PHE A 156 -5.88 23.21 -14.52
CA PHE A 156 -5.38 22.27 -13.52
C PHE A 156 -4.53 22.96 -12.45
N PHE A 157 -3.74 23.96 -12.84
CA PHE A 157 -2.93 24.75 -11.90
C PHE A 157 -3.71 25.93 -11.27
N ASP A 158 -4.95 26.19 -11.69
CA ASP A 158 -5.81 27.20 -11.10
C ASP A 158 -6.51 26.63 -9.86
N HIS A 159 -6.04 27.02 -8.67
CA HIS A 159 -6.63 26.62 -7.38
C HIS A 159 -7.78 27.55 -6.94
N THR A 160 -8.55 28.12 -7.87
CA THR A 160 -9.71 28.96 -7.56
C THR A 160 -10.95 28.11 -7.34
N PHE A 161 -11.71 28.35 -6.26
CA PHE A 161 -13.03 27.75 -6.05
C PHE A 161 -14.04 28.39 -7.02
N LYS A 162 -14.42 27.65 -8.06
CA LYS A 162 -15.31 28.15 -9.12
C LYS A 162 -16.77 27.82 -8.86
N ARG A 163 -17.03 26.77 -8.07
CA ARG A 163 -18.38 26.36 -7.71
C ARG A 163 -18.60 26.37 -6.20
N PRO A 164 -19.83 26.62 -5.73
CA PRO A 164 -20.20 26.46 -4.33
C PRO A 164 -19.79 25.09 -3.80
N GLU A 165 -20.08 24.05 -4.58
CA GLU A 165 -19.78 22.65 -4.23
C GLU A 165 -18.28 22.38 -4.02
N ASP A 166 -17.39 23.16 -4.65
CA ASP A 166 -15.94 23.01 -4.48
C ASP A 166 -15.50 23.40 -3.06
N THR A 167 -16.18 24.36 -2.42
CA THR A 167 -15.85 24.79 -1.06
C THR A 167 -16.18 23.73 -0.01
N GLU A 168 -17.30 23.03 -0.18
CA GLU A 168 -17.68 21.92 0.70
C GLU A 168 -16.73 20.72 0.51
N ARG A 169 -16.40 20.40 -0.74
CA ARG A 169 -15.58 19.23 -1.07
C ARG A 169 -14.10 19.38 -0.72
N TYR A 170 -13.52 20.57 -0.88
CA TYR A 170 -12.09 20.80 -0.69
C TYR A 170 -11.75 21.50 0.63
N ALA A 171 -12.65 22.35 1.16
CA ALA A 171 -12.42 23.06 2.43
C ALA A 171 -13.27 22.54 3.59
N GLY A 172 -14.22 21.63 3.35
CA GLY A 172 -15.11 21.09 4.39
C GLY A 172 -16.06 22.13 4.98
N LEU A 173 -16.26 23.25 4.28
CA LEU A 173 -17.08 24.37 4.71
C LEU A 173 -18.42 24.34 3.94
N GLN A 174 -19.53 24.37 4.67
CA GLN A 174 -20.86 24.43 4.07
C GLN A 174 -21.08 25.80 3.42
N THR A 175 -21.40 25.85 2.13
CA THR A 175 -21.70 27.11 1.45
C THR A 175 -23.09 27.62 1.86
N ILE A 176 -23.15 28.81 2.47
CA ILE A 176 -24.41 29.40 2.95
C ILE A 176 -25.09 30.21 1.84
N PHE A 177 -24.31 30.92 1.01
CA PHE A 177 -24.83 31.75 -0.08
C PHE A 177 -23.75 31.98 -1.15
N SER A 178 -24.12 32.05 -2.43
CA SER A 178 -23.22 32.38 -3.55
C SER A 178 -23.72 33.64 -4.25
N ILE A 179 -22.84 34.62 -4.44
CA ILE A 179 -23.14 35.87 -5.14
C ILE A 179 -22.65 35.72 -6.59
N PRO A 180 -23.53 35.71 -7.59
CA PRO A 180 -23.11 35.63 -8.98
C PRO A 180 -22.34 36.88 -9.37
N LYS A 181 -21.15 36.70 -9.91
CA LYS A 181 -20.41 37.76 -10.59
C LYS A 181 -20.87 37.79 -12.04
N PHE A 182 -21.45 38.90 -12.47
CA PHE A 182 -21.72 39.19 -13.88
C PHE A 182 -20.42 39.50 -14.61
#